data_AF-A0A969F901-F1
#
_entry.id   AF-A0A969F901-F1
#
_cell.length_a   1.000
_cell.length_b   1.000
_cell.length_c   1.000
_cell.angle_alpha   90.00
_cell.angle_beta   90.00
_cell.angle_gamma   90.00
#
_symmetry.space_group_name_H-M   'P 1'
#
loop_
_entity.id
_entity.type
_entity.pdbx_description
1 polymer ?
#
loop_
_entity_poly.entity_id
_entity_poly.type
_entity_poly.pdbx_seq_one_letter_code
_entity_poly.pdbx_strand_id
1 'polypeptide(L)'
;MKLLALRCPQCGQKLEPKQNDVVVVVCAHCFTAVTLHQTGLQPIDVHYAAPAQERVDGWLPFWLFHGRVHMQQRESQGGSKGADKDAAKLWQQVQRLYAPAWNQPAPQAREIGSHLVQSQPLFQAIPHPDGALLSETVLTPEDGLKLLDFIVLTIEAERKDMLRDLKFNIEAGTPALWAIPAQKKGDGWQLVARV
;
A
#
# COMPACT_ATOMS: atom_id res chain seq x y z
N MET A 1 12.15 -23.97 15.84
CA MET A 1 10.96 -23.77 14.99
C MET A 1 9.72 -24.05 15.82
N LYS A 2 8.76 -23.12 15.86
CA LYS A 2 7.45 -23.32 16.52
C LYS A 2 6.40 -23.46 15.43
N LEU A 3 5.67 -24.56 15.42
CA LEU A 3 4.54 -24.74 14.51
C LEU A 3 3.35 -23.95 15.06
N LEU A 4 2.78 -23.09 14.22
CA LEU A 4 1.59 -22.31 14.53
C LEU A 4 0.38 -22.96 13.87
N ALA A 5 -0.64 -23.29 14.66
CA ALA A 5 -1.92 -23.72 14.12
C ALA A 5 -2.62 -22.51 13.50
N LEU A 6 -2.77 -22.51 12.17
CA LEU A 6 -3.46 -21.46 11.43
C LEU A 6 -4.98 -21.59 11.60
N ARG A 7 -5.50 -21.06 12.72
CA ARG A 7 -6.94 -20.97 13.00
C ARG A 7 -7.32 -19.53 13.30
N CYS A 8 -8.46 -19.10 12.77
CA CYS A 8 -9.00 -17.78 13.01
C CYS A 8 -9.20 -17.58 14.53
N PRO A 9 -8.65 -16.51 15.13
CA PRO A 9 -8.80 -16.26 16.56
C PRO A 9 -10.24 -15.89 16.95
N GLN A 10 -11.08 -15.49 15.99
CA GLN A 10 -12.47 -15.09 16.23
C GLN A 10 -13.45 -16.27 16.16
N CYS A 11 -13.35 -17.16 15.17
CA CYS A 11 -14.31 -18.24 14.96
C CYS A 11 -13.72 -19.65 14.98
N GLY A 12 -12.39 -19.79 15.17
CA GLY A 12 -11.70 -21.09 15.27
C GLY A 12 -11.56 -21.88 13.96
N GLN A 13 -12.09 -21.37 12.85
CA GLN A 13 -11.98 -21.99 11.52
C GLN A 13 -10.54 -22.01 11.03
N LYS A 14 -10.20 -23.02 10.23
CA LYS A 14 -8.88 -23.13 9.59
C LYS A 14 -8.67 -21.94 8.65
N LEU A 15 -7.49 -21.32 8.71
CA LEU A 15 -7.03 -20.33 7.74
C LEU A 15 -6.22 -21.05 6.67
N GLU A 16 -6.53 -20.79 5.40
CA GLU A 16 -5.93 -21.47 4.25
C GLU A 16 -5.29 -20.44 3.31
N PRO A 17 -4.08 -19.96 3.63
CA PRO A 17 -3.33 -19.14 2.70
C PRO A 17 -3.02 -19.89 1.40
N LYS A 18 -3.07 -19.18 0.28
CA LYS A 18 -2.74 -19.70 -1.06
C LYS A 18 -1.27 -19.50 -1.39
N GLN A 19 -0.61 -18.52 -0.78
CA GLN A 19 0.80 -18.21 -0.95
C GLN A 19 1.59 -18.47 0.35
N ASN A 20 2.89 -18.79 0.22
CA ASN A 20 3.75 -19.13 1.37
C ASN A 20 4.23 -17.88 2.14
N ASP A 21 4.26 -16.73 1.47
CA ASP A 21 4.76 -15.44 1.94
C ASP A 21 3.64 -14.50 2.39
N VAL A 22 2.42 -15.00 2.52
CA VAL A 22 1.30 -14.21 3.03
C VAL A 22 1.55 -13.76 4.47
N VAL A 23 1.24 -12.51 4.74
CA VAL A 23 1.36 -11.89 6.06
C VAL A 23 0.01 -11.50 6.63
N VAL A 24 -1.04 -11.34 5.80
CA VAL A 24 -2.42 -11.16 6.26
C VAL A 24 -3.35 -12.09 5.50
N VAL A 25 -4.17 -12.85 6.23
CA VAL A 25 -5.18 -13.76 5.70
C VAL A 25 -6.56 -13.33 6.20
N VAL A 26 -7.55 -13.34 5.31
CA VAL A 26 -8.96 -13.11 5.68
C VAL A 26 -9.65 -14.45 5.90
N CYS A 27 -10.32 -14.60 7.03
CA CYS A 27 -11.11 -15.79 7.31
C CYS A 27 -12.30 -15.88 6.34
N ALA A 28 -12.39 -16.97 5.57
CA ALA A 28 -13.51 -17.18 4.64
C ALA A 28 -14.89 -17.37 5.32
N HIS A 29 -14.93 -17.57 6.64
CA HIS A 29 -16.16 -17.81 7.38
C HIS A 29 -16.72 -16.57 8.08
N CYS A 30 -15.86 -15.82 8.79
CA CYS A 30 -16.28 -14.65 9.58
C CYS A 30 -15.63 -13.32 9.11
N PHE A 31 -14.84 -13.36 8.05
CA PHE A 31 -14.19 -12.20 7.41
C PHE A 31 -13.19 -11.43 8.29
N THR A 32 -12.85 -11.92 9.49
CA THR A 32 -11.75 -11.38 10.29
C THR A 32 -10.44 -11.49 9.51
N ALA A 33 -9.77 -10.37 9.31
CA ALA A 33 -8.40 -10.35 8.82
C ALA A 33 -7.42 -10.61 9.97
N VAL A 34 -6.40 -11.39 9.69
CA VAL A 34 -5.45 -11.88 10.69
C VAL A 34 -4.05 -11.74 10.14
N THR A 35 -3.19 -11.03 10.86
CA THR A 35 -1.77 -10.95 10.57
C THR A 35 -1.04 -12.19 11.09
N LEU A 36 -0.18 -12.75 10.25
CA LEU A 36 0.67 -13.89 10.53
C LEU A 36 2.03 -13.38 11.03
N HIS A 37 2.28 -13.49 12.34
CA HIS A 37 3.58 -13.17 12.93
C HIS A 37 4.27 -14.43 13.46
N GLN A 38 5.59 -14.35 13.64
CA GLN A 38 6.37 -15.43 14.25
C GLN A 38 5.90 -15.77 15.68
N THR A 39 5.35 -14.79 16.39
CA THR A 39 4.87 -14.93 17.77
C THR A 39 3.45 -15.45 17.86
N GLY A 40 2.66 -15.37 16.78
CA GLY A 40 1.26 -15.77 16.80
C GLY A 40 0.41 -15.10 15.71
N LEU A 41 -0.90 -15.30 15.85
CA LEU A 41 -1.93 -14.72 15.01
C LEU A 41 -2.53 -13.52 15.72
N GLN A 42 -2.63 -12.39 15.03
CA GLN A 42 -3.24 -11.17 15.59
C GLN A 42 -4.31 -10.63 14.65
N PRO A 43 -5.54 -10.36 15.12
CA PRO A 43 -6.53 -9.66 14.32
C PRO A 43 -6.02 -8.30 13.86
N ILE A 44 -6.42 -7.90 12.65
CA ILE A 44 -6.15 -6.58 12.10
C ILE A 44 -7.41 -6.05 11.41
N ASP A 45 -7.64 -4.75 11.46
CA ASP A 45 -8.72 -4.10 10.73
C ASP A 45 -8.35 -3.89 9.27
N VAL A 46 -9.32 -4.10 8.38
CA VAL A 46 -9.19 -3.82 6.94
C VAL A 46 -10.26 -2.80 6.57
N HIS A 47 -9.83 -1.65 6.06
CA HIS A 47 -10.74 -0.64 5.53
C HIS A 47 -11.03 -0.91 4.06
N TYR A 48 -12.29 -1.11 3.70
CA TYR A 48 -12.70 -1.27 2.31
C TYR A 48 -13.06 0.08 1.70
N ALA A 49 -12.45 0.41 0.56
CA ALA A 49 -12.80 1.61 -0.19
C ALA A 49 -14.04 1.34 -1.07
N ALA A 50 -14.94 2.33 -1.13
CA ALA A 50 -16.12 2.30 -1.99
C ALA A 50 -15.71 2.24 -3.46
N PRO A 51 -16.33 1.40 -4.30
CA PRO A 51 -16.08 1.41 -5.72
C PRO A 51 -16.78 2.61 -6.40
N ALA A 52 -16.11 3.16 -7.41
CA ALA A 52 -16.66 4.17 -8.31
C ALA A 52 -17.47 3.54 -9.46
N GLN A 53 -17.32 2.23 -9.69
CA GLN A 53 -17.94 1.48 -10.77
C GLN A 53 -18.71 0.28 -10.21
N GLU A 54 -19.76 -0.16 -10.90
CA GLU A 54 -20.54 -1.35 -10.46
C GLU A 54 -19.72 -2.65 -10.56
N ARG A 55 -18.91 -2.77 -11.62
CA ARG A 55 -18.05 -3.94 -11.79
C ARG A 55 -16.78 -3.80 -10.95
N VAL A 56 -16.54 -4.75 -10.08
CA VAL A 56 -15.29 -4.90 -9.31
C VAL A 56 -14.85 -6.35 -9.44
N ASP A 57 -13.62 -6.60 -9.89
CA ASP A 57 -13.10 -7.97 -10.02
C ASP A 57 -12.33 -8.42 -8.76
N GLY A 58 -11.97 -7.49 -7.87
CA GLY A 58 -11.37 -7.79 -6.58
C GLY A 58 -10.97 -6.53 -5.80
N TRP A 59 -10.48 -6.74 -4.58
CA TRP A 59 -9.90 -5.69 -3.75
C TRP A 59 -8.41 -5.95 -3.55
N LEU A 60 -7.60 -4.92 -3.73
CA LEU A 60 -6.16 -5.00 -3.62
C LEU A 60 -5.70 -4.38 -2.30
N PRO A 61 -4.83 -5.06 -1.53
CA PRO A 61 -4.34 -4.57 -0.25
C PRO A 61 -3.27 -3.50 -0.43
N PHE A 62 -3.39 -2.42 0.34
CA PHE A 62 -2.41 -1.35 0.45
C PHE A 62 -2.12 -1.06 1.92
N TRP A 63 -0.85 -0.93 2.27
CA TRP A 63 -0.48 -0.24 3.49
C TRP A 63 -0.59 1.25 3.26
N LEU A 64 -1.52 1.88 3.99
CA LEU A 64 -1.70 3.32 4.02
C LEU A 64 -0.99 3.88 5.24
N PHE A 65 0.11 4.60 5.01
CA PHE A 65 0.80 5.33 6.06
C PHE A 65 0.38 6.78 6.05
N HIS A 66 0.22 7.35 7.24
CA HIS A 66 0.24 8.81 7.42
C HIS A 66 1.65 9.19 7.85
N GLY A 67 2.36 9.91 6.99
CA GLY A 67 3.77 10.20 7.20
C GLY A 67 4.27 11.40 6.43
N ARG A 68 5.51 11.77 6.72
CA ARG A 68 6.24 12.86 6.07
C ARG A 68 7.54 12.31 5.50
N VAL A 69 7.90 12.80 4.32
CA VAL A 69 9.20 12.56 3.72
C VAL A 69 10.07 13.77 4.02
N HIS A 70 11.17 13.60 4.77
CA HIS A 70 12.09 14.71 5.03
C HIS A 70 13.23 14.66 4.04
N MET A 71 13.27 15.65 3.15
CA MET A 71 14.36 15.84 2.20
C MET A 71 15.59 16.41 2.91
N GLN A 72 16.65 15.61 3.01
CA GLN A 72 17.92 16.00 3.63
C GLN A 72 18.84 16.66 2.59
N GLN A 73 18.84 16.13 1.36
CA GLN A 73 19.64 16.65 0.25
C GLN A 73 18.90 16.38 -1.06
N ARG A 74 18.77 17.38 -1.93
CA ARG A 74 18.29 17.26 -3.30
C ARG A 74 19.12 18.19 -4.17
N GLU A 75 19.93 17.64 -5.06
CA GLU A 75 20.79 18.40 -5.96
C GLU A 75 20.44 18.10 -7.40
N SER A 76 20.25 19.14 -8.21
CA SER A 76 20.03 19.03 -9.65
C SER A 76 21.13 19.74 -10.44
N GLN A 77 21.50 19.19 -11.60
CA GLN A 77 22.43 19.85 -12.51
C GLN A 77 21.78 21.12 -13.10
N GLY A 78 22.42 22.28 -12.88
CA GLY A 78 21.94 23.57 -13.37
C GLY A 78 20.96 24.32 -12.46
N GLY A 79 20.60 23.77 -11.30
CA GLY A 79 19.77 24.45 -10.28
C GLY A 79 18.33 24.71 -10.72
N SER A 80 17.50 23.66 -10.75
CA SER A 80 16.09 23.77 -11.13
C SER A 80 15.22 24.30 -9.98
N LYS A 81 15.13 25.63 -9.85
CA LYS A 81 14.25 26.28 -8.85
C LYS A 81 12.77 25.86 -8.93
N GLY A 82 12.32 25.40 -10.11
CA GLY A 82 10.96 24.88 -10.29
C GLY A 82 10.79 23.51 -9.64
N ALA A 83 11.66 22.56 -9.99
CA ALA A 83 11.61 21.21 -9.44
C ALA A 83 11.82 21.18 -7.92
N ASP A 84 12.71 22.04 -7.39
CA ASP A 84 12.91 22.18 -5.94
C ASP A 84 11.64 22.67 -5.23
N LYS A 85 10.93 23.64 -5.81
CA LYS A 85 9.64 24.13 -5.26
C LYS A 85 8.56 23.06 -5.32
N ASP A 86 8.47 22.31 -6.41
CA ASP A 86 7.47 21.24 -6.56
C ASP A 86 7.76 20.07 -5.60
N ALA A 87 9.04 19.74 -5.40
CA ALA A 87 9.47 18.77 -4.39
C ALA A 87 9.11 19.25 -2.98
N ALA A 88 9.44 20.50 -2.66
CA ALA A 88 9.09 21.06 -1.36
C ALA A 88 7.57 21.05 -1.15
N LYS A 89 6.77 21.44 -2.15
CA LYS A 89 5.31 21.44 -2.05
C LYS A 89 4.73 20.05 -1.77
N LEU A 90 5.27 19.01 -2.41
CA LEU A 90 4.80 17.64 -2.19
C LEU A 90 5.22 17.10 -0.82
N TRP A 91 6.47 17.30 -0.42
CA TRP A 91 7.04 16.61 0.75
C TRP A 91 6.99 17.38 2.07
N GLN A 92 6.71 18.70 2.04
CA GLN A 92 6.65 19.52 3.27
C GLN A 92 5.54 19.11 4.24
N GLN A 93 4.45 18.53 3.74
CA GLN A 93 3.28 18.18 4.53
C GLN A 93 3.27 16.70 4.92
N VAL A 94 2.62 16.41 6.06
CA VAL A 94 2.21 15.03 6.35
C VAL A 94 1.16 14.65 5.31
N GLN A 95 1.34 13.51 4.68
CA GLN A 95 0.47 13.05 3.61
C GLN A 95 0.28 11.54 3.67
N ARG A 96 -0.62 11.05 2.82
CA ARG A 96 -0.86 9.62 2.67
C ARG A 96 0.23 9.03 1.79
N LEU A 97 0.89 7.99 2.28
CA LEU A 97 1.85 7.19 1.54
C LEU A 97 1.26 5.80 1.32
N TYR A 98 1.23 5.36 0.06
CA TYR A 98 0.52 4.15 -0.35
C TYR A 98 1.53 3.11 -0.82
N ALA A 99 1.63 2.00 -0.09
CA ALA A 99 2.45 0.86 -0.49
C ALA A 99 1.54 -0.31 -0.89
N PRO A 100 1.49 -0.69 -2.18
CA PRO A 100 0.85 -1.91 -2.62
C PRO A 100 1.38 -3.14 -1.87
N ALA A 101 0.50 -4.02 -1.39
CA ALA A 101 0.88 -5.09 -0.49
C ALA A 101 0.54 -6.51 -0.99
N TRP A 102 0.15 -6.68 -2.26
CA TRP A 102 -0.04 -7.98 -2.90
C TRP A 102 1.14 -8.33 -3.83
N ASN A 103 1.20 -9.60 -4.21
CA ASN A 103 2.24 -10.11 -5.12
C ASN A 103 2.11 -9.47 -6.51
N GLN A 104 3.06 -8.59 -6.85
CA GLN A 104 3.18 -7.94 -8.15
C GLN A 104 4.64 -7.56 -8.45
N PRO A 105 5.02 -7.37 -9.73
CA PRO A 105 6.34 -6.88 -10.09
C PRO A 105 6.63 -5.50 -9.50
N ALA A 106 7.85 -5.29 -9.00
CA ALA A 106 8.28 -4.02 -8.41
C ALA A 106 8.03 -2.78 -9.30
N PRO A 107 8.22 -2.81 -10.63
CA PRO A 107 7.88 -1.66 -11.49
C PRO A 107 6.40 -1.25 -11.40
N GLN A 108 5.48 -2.21 -11.39
CA GLN A 108 4.04 -1.93 -11.28
C GLN A 108 3.68 -1.40 -9.89
N ALA A 109 4.27 -1.97 -8.84
CA ALA A 109 4.07 -1.49 -7.48
C ALA A 109 4.51 -0.03 -7.32
N ARG A 110 5.66 0.34 -7.91
CA ARG A 110 6.14 1.73 -7.92
C ARG A 110 5.20 2.63 -8.69
N GLU A 111 4.79 2.27 -9.89
CA GLU A 111 3.91 3.10 -10.72
C GLU A 111 2.58 3.40 -10.01
N ILE A 112 1.92 2.38 -9.47
CA ILE A 112 0.66 2.52 -8.75
C ILE A 112 0.86 3.36 -7.47
N GLY A 113 1.89 3.05 -6.68
CA GLY A 113 2.20 3.76 -5.45
C GLY A 113 2.51 5.24 -5.70
N SER A 114 3.38 5.54 -6.67
CA SER A 114 3.74 6.90 -7.07
C SER A 114 2.53 7.70 -7.53
N HIS A 115 1.66 7.10 -8.35
CA HIS A 115 0.42 7.75 -8.78
C HIS A 115 -0.49 8.10 -7.60
N LEU A 116 -0.70 7.19 -6.65
CA LEU A 116 -1.55 7.45 -5.48
C LEU A 116 -0.94 8.51 -4.55
N VAL A 117 0.37 8.48 -4.32
CA VAL A 117 1.07 9.49 -3.52
C VAL A 117 0.99 10.87 -4.18
N GLN A 118 1.06 10.96 -5.50
CA GLN A 118 0.93 12.25 -6.18
C GLN A 118 -0.52 12.77 -6.21
N SER A 119 -1.49 11.88 -6.43
CA SER A 119 -2.92 12.25 -6.55
C SER A 119 -3.64 12.44 -5.20
N GLN A 120 -3.09 11.88 -4.11
CA GLN A 120 -3.63 11.98 -2.74
C GLN A 120 -5.15 11.70 -2.64
N PRO A 121 -5.67 10.58 -3.19
CA PRO A 121 -7.10 10.32 -3.18
C PRO A 121 -7.67 10.16 -1.75
N LEU A 122 -8.92 10.54 -1.57
CA LEU A 122 -9.66 10.37 -0.32
C LEU A 122 -10.69 9.24 -0.48
N PHE A 123 -10.33 8.05 -0.05
CA PHE A 123 -11.24 6.92 -0.18
C PHE A 123 -12.40 6.99 0.82
N GLN A 124 -13.62 6.82 0.31
CA GLN A 124 -14.79 6.60 1.15
C GLN A 124 -14.74 5.18 1.71
N ALA A 125 -14.65 5.04 3.03
CA ALA A 125 -14.71 3.74 3.70
C ALA A 125 -16.13 3.16 3.67
N ILE A 126 -16.24 1.86 3.44
CA ILE A 126 -17.48 1.09 3.52
C ILE A 126 -17.28 -0.14 4.42
N PRO A 127 -18.37 -0.72 4.96
CA PRO A 127 -18.32 -2.04 5.57
C PRO A 127 -17.75 -3.09 4.59
N HIS A 128 -17.32 -4.24 5.12
CA HIS A 128 -16.89 -5.37 4.30
C HIS A 128 -17.97 -5.68 3.23
N PRO A 129 -17.66 -5.55 1.93
CA PRO A 129 -18.64 -5.82 0.88
C PRO A 129 -18.97 -7.31 0.81
N ASP A 130 -20.23 -7.65 0.54
CA ASP A 130 -20.64 -9.04 0.39
C ASP A 130 -19.87 -9.70 -0.76
N GLY A 131 -19.25 -10.85 -0.49
CA GLY A 131 -18.45 -11.57 -1.47
C GLY A 131 -17.13 -10.89 -1.87
N ALA A 132 -16.66 -9.88 -1.12
CA ALA A 132 -15.40 -9.22 -1.41
C ALA A 132 -14.24 -10.22 -1.46
N LEU A 133 -13.53 -10.20 -2.59
CA LEU A 133 -12.31 -10.99 -2.77
C LEU A 133 -11.10 -10.07 -2.56
N LEU A 134 -10.56 -10.09 -1.34
CA LEU A 134 -9.30 -9.43 -1.04
C LEU A 134 -8.13 -10.30 -1.51
N SER A 135 -7.25 -9.73 -2.35
CA SER A 135 -5.97 -10.37 -2.69
C SER A 135 -5.10 -10.55 -1.46
N GLU A 136 -4.32 -11.64 -1.42
CA GLU A 136 -3.45 -11.92 -0.28
C GLU A 136 -2.42 -10.81 -0.08
N THR A 137 -2.24 -10.42 1.19
CA THR A 137 -1.24 -9.43 1.57
C THR A 137 0.06 -10.18 1.83
N VAL A 138 1.11 -9.90 1.06
CA VAL A 138 2.41 -10.61 1.11
C VAL A 138 3.55 -9.73 1.63
N LEU A 139 3.32 -8.43 1.77
CA LEU A 139 4.31 -7.50 2.34
C LEU A 139 3.90 -7.11 3.75
N THR A 140 4.83 -7.13 4.70
CA THR A 140 4.59 -6.57 6.03
C THR A 140 4.56 -5.03 5.97
N PRO A 141 4.09 -4.34 7.03
CA PRO A 141 4.25 -2.90 7.17
C PRO A 141 5.70 -2.42 6.96
N GLU A 142 6.69 -3.16 7.48
CA GLU A 142 8.10 -2.82 7.35
C GLU A 142 8.60 -2.94 5.90
N ASP A 143 8.14 -3.95 5.17
CA ASP A 143 8.44 -4.07 3.74
C ASP A 143 7.72 -2.99 2.93
N GLY A 144 6.51 -2.61 3.34
CA GLY A 144 5.78 -1.46 2.80
C GLY A 144 6.57 -0.16 2.93
N LEU A 145 7.20 0.10 4.09
CA LEU A 145 8.08 1.27 4.28
C LEU A 145 9.29 1.25 3.33
N LYS A 146 9.94 0.10 3.14
CA LYS A 146 11.05 -0.03 2.17
C LYS A 146 10.59 0.23 0.74
N LEU A 147 9.38 -0.24 0.39
CA LEU A 147 8.80 0.04 -0.92
C LEU A 147 8.51 1.53 -1.11
N LEU A 148 8.14 2.26 -0.04
CA LEU A 148 7.94 3.71 -0.10
C LEU A 148 9.23 4.46 -0.45
N ASP A 149 10.41 3.99 -0.02
CA ASP A 149 11.69 4.61 -0.44
C ASP A 149 11.84 4.57 -1.97
N PHE A 150 11.49 3.44 -2.59
CA PHE A 150 11.50 3.30 -4.05
C PHE A 150 10.45 4.18 -4.74
N ILE A 151 9.27 4.34 -4.13
CA ILE A 151 8.19 5.20 -4.63
C ILE A 151 8.62 6.67 -4.59
N VAL A 152 9.19 7.14 -3.48
CA VAL A 152 9.70 8.51 -3.34
C VAL A 152 10.81 8.78 -4.36
N LEU A 153 11.76 7.86 -4.49
CA LEU A 153 12.83 7.95 -5.49
C LEU A 153 12.26 8.03 -6.92
N THR A 154 11.24 7.23 -7.23
CA THR A 154 10.60 7.23 -8.55
C THR A 154 9.95 8.59 -8.83
N ILE A 155 9.20 9.15 -7.87
CA ILE A 155 8.56 10.46 -8.00
C ILE A 155 9.61 11.56 -8.24
N GLU A 156 10.72 11.54 -7.51
CA GLU A 156 11.77 12.54 -7.67
C GLU A 156 12.55 12.37 -8.99
N ALA A 157 12.76 11.14 -9.44
CA ALA A 157 13.43 10.84 -10.70
C ALA A 157 12.58 11.21 -11.94
N GLU A 158 11.25 11.22 -11.83
CA GLU A 158 10.33 11.59 -12.90
C GLU A 158 10.17 13.11 -13.08
N ARG A 159 10.74 13.91 -12.19
CA ARG A 159 10.72 15.36 -12.32
C ARG A 159 11.49 15.81 -13.55
N LYS A 160 11.07 16.94 -14.13
CA LYS A 160 11.69 17.54 -15.33
C LYS A 160 12.98 18.30 -14.99
N ASP A 161 13.90 17.65 -14.30
CA ASP A 161 15.24 18.15 -13.99
C ASP A 161 16.27 17.01 -13.94
N MET A 162 17.55 17.37 -13.98
CA MET A 162 18.64 16.39 -13.91
C MET A 162 19.06 16.17 -12.46
N LEU A 163 18.35 15.31 -11.75
CA LEU A 163 18.67 14.93 -10.37
C LEU A 163 20.05 14.26 -10.30
N ARG A 164 20.93 14.76 -9.43
CA ARG A 164 22.29 14.28 -9.22
C ARG A 164 22.45 13.55 -7.89
N ASP A 165 21.93 14.12 -6.81
CA ASP A 165 21.99 13.55 -5.47
C ASP A 165 20.62 13.72 -4.80
N LEU A 166 20.21 12.68 -4.06
CA LEU A 166 18.97 12.65 -3.32
C LEU A 166 19.18 11.85 -2.03
N LYS A 167 18.93 12.51 -0.90
CA LYS A 167 18.90 11.89 0.43
C LYS A 167 17.65 12.33 1.15
N PHE A 168 16.93 11.36 1.69
CA PHE A 168 15.71 11.59 2.46
C PHE A 168 15.53 10.49 3.50
N ASN A 169 14.60 10.72 4.42
CA ASN A 169 14.03 9.68 5.25
C ASN A 169 12.50 9.79 5.24
N ILE A 170 11.84 8.69 5.62
CA ILE A 170 10.39 8.64 5.77
C ILE A 170 10.09 8.48 7.26
N GLU A 171 9.35 9.45 7.80
CA GLU A 171 8.76 9.36 9.13
C GLU A 171 7.28 9.03 8.97
N ALA A 172 6.87 7.84 9.41
CA ALA A 172 5.49 7.38 9.26
C ALA A 172 5.02 6.67 10.54
N GLY A 173 3.73 6.86 10.87
CA GLY A 173 3.10 6.12 11.95
C GLY A 173 2.76 4.68 11.56
N THR A 174 2.07 3.98 12.45
CA THR A 174 1.49 2.65 12.16
C THR A 174 0.53 2.74 10.97
N PRO A 175 0.71 1.94 9.90
CA PRO A 175 -0.18 1.99 8.76
C PRO A 175 -1.51 1.31 9.05
N ALA A 176 -2.52 1.69 8.27
CA ALA A 176 -3.76 0.94 8.16
C ALA A 176 -3.75 0.08 6.90
N LEU A 177 -4.35 -1.11 6.96
CA LEU A 177 -4.54 -1.94 5.77
C LEU A 177 -5.81 -1.51 5.05
N TRP A 178 -5.67 -1.05 3.81
CA TRP A 178 -6.78 -0.66 2.94
C TRP A 178 -6.96 -1.65 1.80
N ALA A 179 -8.20 -2.06 1.60
CA ALA A 179 -8.66 -2.86 0.48
C ALA A 179 -9.24 -1.91 -0.57
N ILE A 180 -8.53 -1.71 -1.70
CA ILE A 180 -8.93 -0.78 -2.76
C ILE A 180 -9.55 -1.57 -3.93
N PRO A 181 -10.77 -1.25 -4.38
CA PRO A 181 -11.43 -1.99 -5.45
C PRO A 181 -10.70 -1.82 -6.78
N ALA A 182 -10.60 -2.91 -7.52
CA ALA A 182 -9.90 -2.97 -8.79
C ALA A 182 -10.62 -3.85 -9.81
N GLN A 183 -10.39 -3.56 -11.08
CA GLN A 183 -10.77 -4.40 -12.22
C GLN A 183 -9.51 -4.99 -12.85
N LYS A 184 -9.62 -6.20 -13.39
CA LYS A 184 -8.58 -6.80 -14.21
C LYS A 184 -8.58 -6.15 -15.59
N LYS A 185 -7.40 -5.76 -16.06
CA LYS A 185 -7.19 -5.19 -17.39
C LYS A 185 -5.96 -5.83 -18.02
N GLY A 186 -6.19 -6.78 -18.93
CA GLY A 186 -5.13 -7.67 -19.43
C GLY A 186 -4.51 -8.45 -18.26
N ASP A 187 -3.20 -8.41 -18.14
CA ASP A 187 -2.44 -9.05 -17.05
C ASP A 187 -2.28 -8.16 -15.81
N GLY A 188 -2.85 -6.94 -15.83
CA GLY A 188 -2.71 -5.95 -14.77
C GLY A 188 -4.02 -5.66 -14.03
N TRP A 189 -3.92 -4.74 -13.09
CA TRP A 189 -5.05 -4.22 -12.32
C TRP A 189 -5.23 -2.73 -12.58
N GLN A 190 -6.49 -2.29 -12.65
CA GLN A 190 -6.86 -0.89 -12.67
C GLN A 190 -7.70 -0.59 -11.43
N LEU A 191 -7.27 0.38 -10.62
CA LEU A 191 -8.04 0.82 -9.46
C LEU A 191 -9.32 1.55 -9.90
N VAL A 192 -10.44 1.24 -9.24
CA VAL A 192 -11.77 1.79 -9.53
C VAL A 192 -12.44 2.31 -8.26
N ALA A 193 -11.67 2.90 -7.36
CA ALA A 193 -12.18 3.45 -6.11
C ALA A 193 -12.86 4.82 -6.31
N ARG A 194 -13.89 5.08 -5.50
CA ARG A 194 -14.49 6.40 -5.34
C ARG A 194 -13.59 7.25 -4.45
N VAL A 195 -13.23 8.42 -4.95
CA VAL A 195 -12.29 9.40 -4.36
C VAL A 195 -12.97 10.71 -4.05
#